data_AF-A0A7C5T0X6-F1
#
_entry.id   AF-A0A7C5T0X6-F1
#
_cell.length_a   1.000
_cell.length_b   1.000
_cell.length_c   1.000
_cell.angle_alpha   90.00
_cell.angle_beta   90.00
_cell.angle_gamma   90.00
#
_symmetry.space_group_name_H-M   'P 1'
#
loop_
_entity.id
_entity.type
_entity.pdbx_description
1 polymer ?
#
loop_
_entity_poly.entity_id
_entity_poly.type
_entity_poly.pdbx_seq_one_letter_code
_entity_poly.pdbx_strand_id
1 'polypeptide(L)'
;MKKLLLAVLAVLVLALGGFAQKKICLYFDQTGPGDLSFNDMAMLGAQRAAEEFGLEVVYTTAASPIEFLSDLSMLAESGEYLII
;
A
#
# COMPACT_ATOMS: atom_id res chain seq x y z
N MET A 1 -30.64 -19.82 20.10
CA MET A 1 -29.92 -18.55 20.37
C MET A 1 -28.42 -18.63 20.08
N LYS A 2 -27.65 -19.61 20.60
CA LYS A 2 -26.21 -19.75 20.30
C LYS A 2 -25.85 -19.85 18.81
N LYS A 3 -26.63 -20.59 18.00
CA LYS A 3 -26.42 -20.72 16.55
C LYS A 3 -26.65 -19.42 15.77
N LEU A 4 -27.58 -18.58 16.24
CA LEU A 4 -27.86 -17.27 15.67
C LEU A 4 -26.74 -16.28 16.03
N LEU A 5 -26.24 -16.34 17.26
CA LEU A 5 -25.07 -15.57 17.71
C LEU A 5 -23.81 -15.92 16.90
N LEU A 6 -23.56 -17.21 16.66
CA LEU A 6 -22.43 -17.65 15.84
C LEU A 6 -22.54 -17.17 14.39
N ALA A 7 -23.75 -17.21 13.81
CA ALA A 7 -23.98 -16.73 12.45
C ALA A 7 -23.74 -15.21 12.32
N VAL A 8 -24.20 -14.44 13.31
CA VAL A 8 -23.93 -12.99 13.37
C VAL A 8 -22.45 -12.70 13.52
N LEU A 9 -21.73 -13.45 14.36
CA LEU A 9 -20.29 -13.30 14.53
C LEU A 9 -19.51 -13.63 13.25
N ALA A 10 -19.90 -14.69 12.53
CA ALA A 10 -19.27 -15.07 11.27
C ALA A 10 -19.50 -14.03 10.16
N VAL A 11 -20.71 -13.45 10.08
CA VAL A 11 -21.02 -12.35 9.16
C VAL A 11 -20.22 -11.09 9.53
N LEU A 12 -20.03 -10.78 10.81
CA LEU A 12 -19.18 -9.69 11.27
C LEU A 12 -17.71 -9.89 10.90
N VAL A 13 -17.18 -11.10 11.07
CA VAL A 13 -15.79 -11.42 10.68
C VAL A 13 -15.60 -11.36 9.16
N LEU A 14 -16.58 -11.79 8.38
CA LEU A 14 -16.56 -11.68 6.91
C LEU A 14 -16.72 -10.22 6.44
N ALA A 15 -17.55 -9.42 7.12
CA ALA A 15 -17.71 -8.00 6.83
C ALA A 15 -16.47 -7.18 7.20
N LEU A 16 -15.75 -7.58 8.26
CA LEU A 16 -14.49 -6.96 8.68
C LEU A 16 -13.29 -7.43 7.85
N GLY A 17 -13.29 -8.69 7.37
CA GLY A 17 -12.22 -9.26 6.56
C GLY A 17 -12.33 -8.99 5.05
N GLY A 18 -13.46 -8.46 4.59
CA GLY A 18 -13.80 -8.34 3.16
C GLY A 18 -13.14 -7.19 2.39
N PHE A 19 -12.42 -6.29 3.05
CA PHE A 19 -11.74 -5.16 2.39
C PHE A 19 -10.35 -4.93 2.99
N ALA A 20 -9.45 -5.90 2.84
CA ALA A 20 -8.03 -5.57 2.93
C ALA A 20 -7.73 -4.59 1.79
N GLN A 21 -7.52 -3.32 2.14
CA GLN A 21 -7.21 -2.25 1.20
C GLN A 21 -5.95 -2.64 0.42
N LYS A 22 -6.04 -2.70 -0.91
CA LYS A 22 -4.87 -3.05 -1.73
C LYS A 22 -3.83 -1.94 -1.60
N LYS A 23 -2.56 -2.30 -1.47
CA LYS A 23 -1.47 -1.34 -1.28
C LYS A 23 -0.73 -1.08 -2.59
N ILE A 24 -0.27 0.15 -2.77
CA ILE A 24 0.75 0.51 -3.76
C ILE A 24 1.92 1.17 -3.02
N CYS A 25 3.14 0.88 -3.47
CA CYS A 25 4.35 1.49 -2.93
C CYS A 25 4.91 2.50 -3.94
N LEU A 26 5.37 3.66 -3.49
CA LEU A 26 6.31 4.50 -4.24
C LEU A 26 7.72 4.28 -3.68
N TYR A 27 8.62 3.77 -4.51
CA TYR A 27 10.03 3.65 -4.17
C TYR A 27 10.83 4.81 -4.79
N PHE A 28 11.28 5.74 -3.96
CA PHE A 28 12.05 6.91 -4.40
C PHE A 28 13.57 6.65 -4.40
N ASP A 29 14.28 7.20 -5.39
CA ASP A 29 15.73 7.03 -5.59
C ASP A 29 16.58 7.72 -4.50
N GLN A 30 16.52 9.05 -4.37
CA GLN A 30 17.40 9.80 -3.44
C GLN A 30 16.65 10.67 -2.43
N THR A 31 15.50 11.22 -2.82
CA THR A 31 14.70 12.13 -1.99
C THR A 31 13.25 11.71 -2.08
N GLY A 32 12.50 11.91 -1.00
CA GLY A 32 11.07 11.59 -0.94
C GLY A 32 10.18 12.79 -1.32
N PRO A 33 8.94 12.80 -0.84
CA PRO A 33 8.03 13.94 -0.96
C PRO A 33 8.61 15.22 -0.34
N GLY A 34 8.16 16.38 -0.84
CA GLY A 34 8.58 17.71 -0.43
C GLY A 34 9.56 18.40 -1.39
N ASP A 35 9.82 17.81 -2.57
CA ASP A 35 10.70 18.38 -3.59
C ASP A 35 10.04 19.50 -4.43
N LEU A 36 8.72 19.72 -4.24
CA LEU A 36 7.89 20.66 -4.98
C LEU A 36 7.95 20.46 -6.50
N SER A 37 8.31 19.25 -6.93
CA SER A 37 8.58 18.94 -8.33
C SER A 37 8.21 17.49 -8.65
N PHE A 38 9.19 16.62 -8.88
CA PHE A 38 8.99 15.33 -9.49
C PHE A 38 8.36 14.33 -8.52
N ASN A 39 8.87 14.24 -7.30
CA ASN A 39 8.39 13.30 -6.30
C ASN A 39 7.00 13.69 -5.79
N ASP A 40 6.75 14.99 -5.61
CA ASP A 40 5.42 15.49 -5.23
C ASP A 40 4.38 15.23 -6.32
N MET A 41 4.77 15.30 -7.60
CA MET A 41 3.88 14.92 -8.71
C MET A 41 3.58 13.41 -8.74
N ALA A 42 4.57 12.56 -8.46
CA ALA A 42 4.36 11.12 -8.32
C ALA A 42 3.42 10.79 -7.15
N MET A 43 3.65 11.43 -6.00
CA MET A 43 2.80 11.30 -4.81
C MET A 43 1.37 11.78 -5.07
N LEU A 44 1.19 12.91 -5.76
CA LEU A 44 -0.14 13.41 -6.14
C LEU A 44 -0.90 12.40 -7.00
N GLY A 45 -0.23 11.75 -7.95
CA GLY A 45 -0.84 10.70 -8.78
C GLY A 45 -1.28 9.49 -7.95
N ALA A 46 -0.42 9.03 -7.03
CA ALA A 46 -0.73 7.92 -6.14
C ALA A 46 -1.87 8.23 -5.17
N GLN A 47 -1.91 9.45 -4.62
CA GLN A 47 -3.00 9.90 -3.75
C GLN A 47 -4.34 9.91 -4.49
N ARG A 48 -4.37 10.41 -5.72
CA ARG A 48 -5.59 10.33 -6.56
C ARG A 48 -6.01 8.89 -6.81
N ALA A 49 -5.07 7.99 -7.09
CA ALA A 49 -5.38 6.57 -7.26
C ALA A 49 -5.93 5.94 -5.97
N ALA A 50 -5.42 6.32 -4.80
CA ALA A 50 -5.95 5.88 -3.53
C ALA A 50 -7.40 6.33 -3.29
N GLU A 51 -7.73 7.57 -3.63
CA GLU A 51 -9.09 8.10 -3.54
C GLU A 51 -10.04 7.42 -4.54
N GLU A 52 -9.61 7.28 -5.80
CA GLU A 52 -10.46 6.77 -6.89
C GLU A 52 -10.68 5.25 -6.82
N PHE A 53 -9.68 4.49 -6.36
CA PHE A 53 -9.71 3.02 -6.37
C PHE A 53 -9.72 2.40 -4.97
N GLY A 54 -9.74 3.19 -3.90
CA GLY A 54 -9.70 2.70 -2.52
C GLY A 54 -8.40 1.94 -2.23
N LEU A 55 -7.25 2.52 -2.58
CA LEU A 55 -5.92 1.94 -2.36
C LEU A 55 -5.23 2.59 -1.17
N GLU A 56 -4.31 1.86 -0.53
CA GLU A 56 -3.40 2.41 0.47
C GLU A 56 -2.10 2.81 -0.23
N VAL A 57 -1.64 4.05 -0.04
CA VAL A 57 -0.33 4.50 -0.54
C VAL A 57 0.70 4.37 0.57
N VAL A 58 1.75 3.61 0.29
CA VAL A 58 2.97 3.57 1.09
C VAL A 58 4.10 4.16 0.26
N TYR A 59 5.10 4.77 0.91
CA TYR A 59 6.31 5.16 0.21
C TYR A 59 7.54 4.86 1.06
N THR A 60 8.65 4.67 0.37
CA THR A 60 9.98 4.60 0.97
C THR A 60 10.98 5.28 0.05
N THR A 61 12.16 5.59 0.57
CA THR A 61 13.25 6.19 -0.19
C THR A 61 14.49 5.34 0.04
N ALA A 62 15.20 5.04 -1.04
CA ALA A 62 16.43 4.27 -0.95
C ALA A 62 17.46 5.00 -0.08
N ALA A 63 18.21 4.24 0.71
CA ALA A 63 19.35 4.79 1.44
C ALA A 63 20.53 5.09 0.51
N SER A 64 20.71 4.29 -0.55
CA SER A 64 21.72 4.52 -1.59
C SER A 64 21.44 3.66 -2.84
N PRO A 65 22.08 3.97 -4.00
CA PRO A 65 21.87 3.21 -5.23
C PRO A 65 22.24 1.73 -5.21
N ILE A 66 23.08 1.29 -4.27
CA ILE A 66 23.45 -0.13 -4.18
C ILE A 66 22.32 -0.99 -3.60
N GLU A 67 21.36 -0.37 -2.90
CA GLU A 67 20.26 -1.06 -2.22
C GLU A 67 19.03 -1.25 -3.12
N PHE A 68 18.97 -0.64 -4.31
CA PHE A 68 17.75 -0.70 -5.14
C PHE A 68 17.30 -2.12 -5.44
N LEU A 69 18.25 -3.00 -5.78
CA LEU A 69 17.92 -4.37 -6.14
C LEU A 69 17.41 -5.14 -4.92
N SER A 70 18.10 -5.04 -3.79
CA SER A 70 17.68 -5.70 -2.54
C SER A 70 16.33 -5.18 -2.07
N ASP A 71 16.13 -3.86 -2.03
CA ASP A 71 14.88 -3.23 -1.58
C ASP A 71 13.70 -3.61 -2.48
N LEU A 72 13.83 -3.45 -3.79
CA LEU A 72 12.76 -3.79 -4.74
C LEU A 72 12.45 -5.30 -4.72
N SER A 73 13.47 -6.15 -4.59
CA SER A 73 13.27 -7.59 -4.41
C SER A 73 12.50 -7.89 -3.13
N MET A 74 12.86 -7.30 -1.99
CA MET A 74 12.14 -7.50 -0.73
C MET A 74 10.69 -7.01 -0.80
N LEU A 75 10.46 -5.84 -1.41
CA LEU A 75 9.12 -5.30 -1.60
C LEU A 75 8.27 -6.24 -2.47
N ALA A 76 8.83 -6.76 -3.57
CA ALA A 76 8.12 -7.68 -4.45
C ALA A 76 7.85 -9.04 -3.79
N GLU A 77 8.85 -9.60 -3.09
CA GLU A 77 8.76 -10.89 -2.40
C GLU A 77 7.77 -10.87 -1.23
N SER A 78 7.54 -9.71 -0.61
CA SER A 78 6.56 -9.55 0.47
C SER A 78 5.14 -9.91 0.05
N GLY A 79 4.80 -9.72 -1.23
CA GLY A 79 3.43 -9.89 -1.74
C GLY A 79 2.42 -8.88 -1.17
N GLU A 80 2.87 -7.86 -0.44
CA GLU A 80 1.98 -6.87 0.21
C GLU A 80 1.43 -5.82 -0.77
N TYR A 81 2.19 -5.54 -1.84
CA TYR A 81 1.92 -4.44 -2.77
C TYR A 81 1.40 -4.98 -4.11
N LEU A 82 0.31 -4.37 -4.59
CA LEU A 82 -0.23 -4.61 -5.92
C LEU A 82 0.73 -4.11 -7.02
N ILE A 83 1.35 -2.94 -6.76
CA ILE A 83 2.31 -2.25 -7.62
C ILE A 83 3.36 -1.60 -6.71
N ILE A 84 4.62 -1.64 -7.15
CA ILE A 84 5.78 -0.95 -6.56
C ILE A 84 6.35 -0.02 -7.64
#